data_AF-A0A3M7NLJ2-F1
#
_entry.id   AF-A0A3M7NLJ2-F1
#
_cell.length_a   1.000
_cell.length_b   1.000
_cell.length_c   1.000
_cell.angle_alpha   90.00
_cell.angle_beta   90.00
_cell.angle_gamma   90.00
#
_symmetry.space_group_name_H-M   'P 1'
#
loop_
_entity.id
_entity.type
_entity.pdbx_description
1 polymer ?
#
loop_
_entity_poly.entity_id
_entity_poly.type
_entity_poly.pdbx_seq_one_letter_code
_entity_poly.pdbx_strand_id
1 'polypeptide(L)'
;MPILYASDSYTPLAIAAVISADLNDLYGTARDELEIAMEETESNTVYAADDRAAAIEAFSTLKEAYEQAIREADPETGTEVQSRVGQRIRELEAAIEKMQKMAIEGD
;
A
#
# COMPACT_ATOMS: atom_id res chain seq x y z
N MET A 1 29.16 -39.15 6.62
CA MET A 1 28.09 -38.29 7.14
C MET A 1 28.10 -37.00 6.35
N PRO A 2 27.25 -36.81 5.34
CA PRO A 2 27.14 -35.53 4.67
C PRO A 2 26.28 -34.59 5.53
N ILE A 3 26.78 -33.37 5.74
CA ILE A 3 26.01 -32.28 6.33
C ILE A 3 24.96 -31.88 5.28
N LEU A 4 23.69 -32.14 5.57
CA LEU A 4 22.58 -31.66 4.77
C LEU A 4 22.61 -30.14 4.85
N TYR A 5 23.01 -29.49 3.76
CA TYR A 5 22.70 -28.09 3.53
C TYR A 5 21.18 -27.97 3.62
N ALA A 6 20.69 -27.21 4.60
CA ALA A 6 19.32 -26.72 4.58
C ALA A 6 19.17 -26.01 3.23
N SER A 7 18.40 -26.60 2.31
CA SER A 7 17.90 -25.89 1.16
C SER A 7 17.04 -24.78 1.72
N ASP A 8 17.49 -23.54 1.60
CA ASP A 8 16.89 -22.31 2.12
C ASP A 8 15.58 -21.97 1.36
N SER A 9 14.67 -22.95 1.25
CA SER A 9 13.31 -22.72 0.80
C SER A 9 12.56 -22.07 1.96
N TYR A 10 12.50 -20.74 1.95
CA TYR A 10 11.65 -19.98 2.86
C TYR A 10 10.22 -20.55 2.80
N THR A 11 9.59 -20.69 3.97
CA THR A 11 8.18 -21.13 4.02
C THR A 11 7.28 -20.05 3.43
N PRO A 12 6.10 -20.42 2.89
CA PRO A 12 5.13 -19.45 2.35
C PRO A 12 4.81 -18.31 3.34
N LEU A 13 4.73 -18.65 4.64
CA LEU A 13 4.52 -17.69 5.72
C LEU A 13 5.68 -16.70 5.90
N ALA A 14 6.93 -17.17 5.79
CA ALA A 14 8.10 -16.31 5.91
C ALA A 14 8.22 -15.37 4.70
N ILE A 15 7.95 -15.86 3.49
CA ILE A 15 7.92 -15.04 2.27
C ILE A 15 6.81 -13.99 2.37
N ALA A 16 5.60 -14.40 2.78
CA ALA A 16 4.48 -13.48 2.96
C ALA A 16 4.78 -12.40 3.99
N ALA A 17 5.52 -12.71 5.05
CA ALA A 17 5.92 -11.74 6.06
C ALA A 17 6.87 -10.67 5.50
N VAL A 18 7.84 -11.05 4.66
CA VAL A 18 8.75 -10.11 3.99
C VAL A 18 7.98 -9.21 3.02
N ILE A 19 7.19 -9.80 2.14
CA ILE A 19 6.34 -9.05 1.19
C ILE A 19 5.42 -8.08 1.93
N SER A 20 4.78 -8.55 3.02
CA SER A 20 3.88 -7.69 3.80
C SER A 20 4.62 -6.54 4.48
N ALA A 21 5.89 -6.72 4.86
CA ALA A 21 6.69 -5.64 5.44
C ALA A 21 6.92 -4.52 4.41
N ASP A 22 7.37 -4.88 3.19
CA ASP A 22 7.59 -3.92 2.11
C ASP A 22 6.29 -3.16 1.74
N LEU A 23 5.16 -3.87 1.71
CA LEU A 23 3.84 -3.27 1.48
C LEU A 23 3.39 -2.35 2.64
N ASN A 24 3.77 -2.65 3.88
CA ASN A 24 3.47 -1.78 5.01
C ASN A 24 4.30 -0.50 4.97
N ASP A 25 5.53 -0.54 4.47
CA ASP A 25 6.36 0.65 4.29
C ASP A 25 5.76 1.57 3.21
N LEU A 26 5.37 1.00 2.05
CA LEU A 26 4.65 1.74 1.01
C LEU A 26 3.31 2.31 1.52
N TYR A 27 2.59 1.55 2.35
CA TYR A 27 1.37 2.02 3.00
C TYR A 27 1.64 3.19 3.95
N GLY A 28 2.75 3.16 4.70
CA GLY A 28 3.17 4.28 5.54
C GLY A 28 3.33 5.56 4.72
N THR A 29 4.11 5.49 3.63
CA THR A 29 4.30 6.63 2.72
C THR A 29 2.98 7.14 2.14
N ALA A 30 2.15 6.25 1.58
CA ALA A 30 0.88 6.67 0.98
C ALA A 30 -0.10 7.28 2.00
N ARG A 31 -0.06 6.81 3.26
CA ARG A 31 -0.85 7.38 4.34
C ARG A 31 -0.36 8.78 4.74
N ASP A 32 0.95 8.97 4.88
CA ASP A 32 1.53 10.26 5.26
C ASP A 32 1.22 11.33 4.20
N GLU A 33 1.38 10.99 2.91
CA GLU A 33 1.04 11.90 1.81
C GLU A 33 -0.46 12.22 1.78
N LEU A 34 -1.33 11.24 2.05
CA LEU A 34 -2.76 11.48 2.16
C LEU A 34 -3.10 12.43 3.32
N GLU A 35 -2.43 12.29 4.47
CA GLU A 35 -2.63 13.17 5.63
C GLU A 35 -2.31 14.62 5.28
N ILE A 36 -1.16 14.85 4.62
CA ILE A 36 -0.75 16.17 4.11
C ILE A 36 -1.79 16.70 3.11
N ALA A 37 -2.17 15.88 2.13
CA ALA A 37 -3.13 16.27 1.10
C ALA A 37 -4.51 16.65 1.67
N MET A 38 -4.98 15.96 2.72
CA MET A 38 -6.21 16.31 3.40
C MET A 38 -6.07 17.62 4.20
N GLU A 39 -4.98 17.81 4.94
CA GLU A 39 -4.73 19.04 5.72
C GLU A 39 -4.69 20.29 4.82
N GLU A 40 -4.00 20.20 3.68
CA GLU A 40 -3.87 21.28 2.71
C GLU A 40 -5.18 21.55 1.96
N THR A 41 -5.96 20.49 1.68
CA THR A 41 -7.30 20.62 1.08
C THR A 41 -8.28 21.29 2.04
N GLU A 42 -8.24 20.97 3.34
CA GLU A 42 -9.05 21.64 4.37
C GLU A 42 -8.63 23.11 4.57
N SER A 43 -7.33 23.41 4.44
CA SER A 43 -6.79 24.76 4.57
C SER A 43 -6.98 25.64 3.31
N ASN A 44 -7.56 25.09 2.24
CA ASN A 44 -7.82 25.75 0.95
C ASN A 44 -6.57 26.45 0.38
N THR A 45 -5.42 25.79 0.46
CA THR A 45 -4.17 26.33 -0.04
C THR A 45 -4.02 26.07 -1.54
N VAL A 46 -3.20 26.89 -2.21
CA VAL A 46 -2.90 26.73 -3.65
C VAL A 46 -2.11 25.45 -3.95
N TYR A 47 -1.51 24.82 -2.94
CA TYR A 47 -0.68 23.61 -3.06
C TYR A 47 -1.49 22.31 -2.95
N ALA A 48 -2.73 22.38 -2.47
CA ALA A 48 -3.58 21.22 -2.26
C ALA A 48 -3.75 20.32 -3.50
N ALA A 49 -3.60 20.85 -4.72
CA ALA A 49 -3.66 20.03 -5.94
C ALA A 49 -2.43 19.13 -6.11
N ASP A 50 -1.23 19.63 -5.82
CA ASP A 50 0.02 18.89 -5.95
C ASP A 50 0.13 17.83 -4.84
N ASP A 51 -0.27 18.18 -3.61
CA ASP A 51 -0.27 17.23 -2.48
C ASP A 51 -1.27 16.09 -2.72
N ARG A 52 -2.46 16.39 -3.25
CA ARG A 52 -3.41 15.34 -3.66
C ARG A 52 -2.84 14.44 -4.75
N ALA A 53 -2.08 15.00 -5.71
CA ALA A 53 -1.44 14.20 -6.75
C ALA A 53 -0.38 13.26 -6.16
N ALA A 54 0.43 13.74 -5.21
CA ALA A 54 1.42 12.93 -4.49
C ALA A 54 0.76 11.76 -3.72
N ALA A 55 -0.33 12.02 -2.99
CA ALA A 55 -1.09 10.98 -2.30
C ALA A 55 -1.65 9.91 -3.27
N ILE A 56 -2.16 10.33 -4.43
CA ILE A 56 -2.66 9.41 -5.46
C ILE A 56 -1.53 8.57 -6.06
N GLU A 57 -0.37 9.17 -6.35
CA GLU A 57 0.78 8.47 -6.90
C GLU A 57 1.36 7.44 -5.92
N ALA A 58 1.53 7.83 -4.65
CA ALA A 58 1.99 6.93 -3.60
C ALA A 58 1.02 5.75 -3.41
N PHE A 59 -0.29 6.01 -3.41
CA PHE A 59 -1.29 4.96 -3.35
C PHE A 59 -1.28 4.05 -4.60
N SER A 60 -1.10 4.60 -5.80
CA SER A 60 -0.98 3.80 -7.04
C SER A 60 0.21 2.85 -6.94
N THR A 61 1.35 3.35 -6.47
CA THR A 61 2.57 2.56 -6.27
C THR A 61 2.33 1.40 -5.30
N LEU A 62 1.69 1.66 -4.15
CA LEU A 62 1.30 0.62 -3.19
C LEU A 62 0.38 -0.42 -3.82
N LYS A 63 -0.65 0.03 -4.54
CA LYS A 63 -1.66 -0.85 -5.14
C LYS A 63 -1.05 -1.77 -6.20
N GLU A 64 -0.22 -1.21 -7.07
CA GLU A 64 0.51 -1.96 -8.11
C GLU A 64 1.45 -3.01 -7.48
N ALA A 65 2.22 -2.61 -6.45
CA ALA A 65 3.11 -3.52 -5.74
C ALA A 65 2.34 -4.68 -5.07
N TYR A 66 1.20 -4.38 -4.44
CA TYR A 66 0.34 -5.39 -3.82
C TYR A 66 -0.26 -6.36 -4.85
N GLU A 67 -0.82 -5.83 -5.95
CA GLU A 67 -1.38 -6.65 -7.02
C GLU A 67 -0.31 -7.51 -7.69
N GLN A 68 0.90 -6.97 -7.86
CA GLN A 68 2.04 -7.73 -8.37
C GLN A 68 2.45 -8.84 -7.42
N ALA A 69 2.60 -8.53 -6.13
CA ALA A 69 2.97 -9.50 -5.12
C ALA A 69 2.01 -10.69 -5.05
N ILE A 70 0.69 -10.45 -5.12
CA ILE A 70 -0.31 -11.53 -5.13
C ILE A 70 -0.25 -12.35 -6.43
N ARG A 71 -0.03 -11.69 -7.57
CA ARG A 71 -0.02 -12.35 -8.89
C ARG A 71 1.20 -13.25 -9.08
N GLU A 72 2.34 -12.84 -8.54
CA GLU A 72 3.62 -13.55 -8.70
C GLU A 72 3.87 -14.58 -7.60
N ALA A 73 3.23 -14.43 -6.43
CA ALA A 73 3.31 -15.41 -5.35
C ALA A 73 2.58 -16.72 -5.69
N ASP A 74 3.01 -17.81 -5.06
CA ASP A 74 2.20 -19.02 -5.01
C ASP A 74 0.89 -18.78 -4.22
N PRO A 75 -0.14 -19.63 -4.41
CA PRO A 75 -1.45 -19.41 -3.80
C PRO A 75 -1.44 -19.29 -2.26
N GLU A 76 -0.54 -19.99 -1.57
CA GLU A 76 -0.46 -19.96 -0.11
C GLU A 76 0.14 -18.64 0.37
N THR A 77 1.26 -18.22 -0.22
CA THR A 77 1.85 -16.90 0.06
C THR A 77 0.91 -15.76 -0.32
N GLY A 78 0.28 -15.80 -1.50
CA GLY A 78 -0.65 -14.76 -1.94
C GLY A 78 -1.85 -14.59 -1.01
N THR A 79 -2.40 -15.70 -0.50
CA THR A 79 -3.49 -15.68 0.49
C THR A 79 -3.05 -15.03 1.80
N GLU A 80 -1.84 -15.33 2.26
CA GLU A 80 -1.30 -14.77 3.50
C GLU A 80 -0.97 -13.28 3.37
N VAL A 81 -0.45 -12.83 2.22
CA VAL A 81 -0.28 -11.40 1.92
C VAL A 81 -1.64 -10.70 1.92
N GLN A 82 -2.62 -11.25 1.19
CA GLN A 82 -3.96 -10.68 1.12
C GLN A 82 -4.63 -10.55 2.51
N SER A 83 -4.45 -11.55 3.39
CA SER A 83 -5.02 -11.54 4.74
C SER A 83 -4.42 -10.43 5.62
N ARG A 84 -3.13 -10.13 5.44
CA ARG A 84 -2.36 -9.17 6.26
C ARG A 84 -2.56 -7.72 5.86
N VAL A 85 -2.58 -7.45 4.55
CA VAL A 85 -2.54 -6.07 4.01
C VAL A 85 -3.78 -5.68 3.22
N GLY A 86 -4.58 -6.64 2.74
CA GLY A 86 -5.70 -6.36 1.85
C GLY A 86 -6.78 -5.45 2.47
N GLN A 87 -7.01 -5.53 3.78
CA GLN A 87 -7.96 -4.62 4.45
C GLN A 87 -7.45 -3.17 4.45
N ARG A 88 -6.17 -2.96 4.80
CA ARG A 88 -5.55 -1.63 4.88
C ARG A 88 -5.56 -0.92 3.53
N ILE A 89 -5.29 -1.65 2.46
CA ILE A 89 -5.31 -1.09 1.09
C ILE A 89 -6.71 -0.60 0.72
N ARG A 90 -7.77 -1.37 1.04
CA ARG A 90 -9.16 -0.94 0.78
C ARG A 90 -9.58 0.28 1.60
N GLU A 91 -9.13 0.33 2.86
CA GLU A 91 -9.39 1.50 3.73
C GLU A 91 -8.71 2.75 3.19
N LEU A 92 -7.46 2.63 2.73
CA LEU A 92 -6.73 3.74 2.12
C LEU A 92 -7.33 4.17 0.78
N GLU A 93 -7.76 3.22 -0.06
CA GLU A 93 -8.47 3.50 -1.32
C GLU A 93 -9.73 4.35 -1.06
N ALA A 94 -10.55 3.94 -0.09
CA ALA A 94 -11.75 4.69 0.29
C ALA A 94 -11.43 6.11 0.81
N ALA A 95 -10.30 6.27 1.49
CA ALA A 95 -9.86 7.57 1.98
C ALA A 95 -9.37 8.48 0.84
N ILE A 96 -8.61 7.94 -0.13
CA ILE A 96 -8.21 8.65 -1.36
C ILE A 96 -9.45 9.09 -2.15
N GLU A 97 -10.43 8.21 -2.34
CA GLU A 97 -11.68 8.57 -3.02
C GLU A 97 -12.44 9.68 -2.31
N LYS A 98 -12.47 9.66 -0.96
CA LYS A 98 -13.11 10.71 -0.17
C LYS A 98 -12.39 12.05 -0.37
N MET A 99 -11.06 12.07 -0.31
CA MET A 99 -10.24 13.26 -0.58
C MET A 99 -10.51 13.82 -1.98
N GLN A 100 -10.55 12.96 -3.01
CA GLN A 100 -10.87 13.39 -4.38
C GLN A 100 -12.26 14.01 -4.51
N LYS A 101 -13.26 13.45 -3.82
CA LYS A 101 -14.62 14.02 -3.78
C LYS A 101 -14.66 15.40 -3.12
N MET A 102 -13.97 15.56 -1.98
CA MET A 102 -13.87 16.86 -1.29
C MET A 102 -13.23 17.93 -2.18
N ALA A 103 -12.22 17.56 -2.97
CA ALA A 103 -11.58 18.48 -3.91
C ALA A 103 -12.50 18.93 -5.06
N ILE A 104 -13.43 18.08 -5.51
CA ILE A 104 -14.39 18.41 -6.56
C ILE A 104 -15.54 19.27 -6.03
N GLU A 105 -15.98 19.01 -4.79
CA GLU A 105 -17.11 19.73 -4.17
C GLU A 105 -16.71 21.10 -3.59
N GLY A 106 -15.41 21.34 -3.37
CA GLY A 106 -14.86 22.59 -2.83
C GLY A 106 -14.51 23.67 -3.87
N ASP A 107 -14.68 23.39 -5.16
CA ASP A 107 -14.42 24.27 -6.31
C ASP A 107 -15.73 24.96 -6.78
#